data_AF-A0A0M3IVK7-F1
#
_entry.id   AF-A0A0M3IVK7-F1
#
_cell.length_a   1.000
_cell.length_b   1.000
_cell.length_c   1.000
_cell.angle_alpha   90.00
_cell.angle_beta   90.00
_cell.angle_gamma   90.00
#
_symmetry.space_group_name_H-M   'P 1'
#
loop_
_entity.id
_entity.type
_entity.pdbx_description
1 polymer ?
#
loop_
_entity_poly.entity_id
_entity_poly.type
_entity_poly.pdbx_seq_one_letter_code
_entity_poly.pdbx_strand_id
1 'polypeptide(L)'
;MHWPAIRIIAFSQCRDINSTLRTSTSNAILRAEPVEGSCPWKWAPTCKWVAFMLTANLTQRHPIPKSIFLLEENRQAMIRVHRMPSARSGLHVCVPPLYWYSDYVAIIQFIEIWKLQGASHFYIYYQSISRVVLNVIRAYAKQGIVTIIEWRLVPRSTIDPNRSIYRIGHSLAHNDCLLRSNGRFVALVDIDEFIIPK
;
A
#
# COMPACT_ATOMS: atom_id res chain seq x y z
N MET A 1 -14.10 11.65 20.81
CA MET A 1 -13.35 10.37 20.92
C MET A 1 -13.36 9.69 19.56
N HIS A 2 -12.20 9.46 18.93
CA HIS A 2 -12.14 8.61 17.74
C HIS A 2 -11.96 7.16 18.20
N TRP A 3 -12.86 6.28 17.81
CA TRP A 3 -12.75 4.85 18.06
C TRP A 3 -11.64 4.25 17.20
N PRO A 4 -10.89 3.24 17.69
CA PRO A 4 -9.91 2.56 16.87
C PRO A 4 -10.61 1.91 15.67
N ALA A 5 -9.99 1.97 14.50
CA ALA A 5 -10.52 1.38 13.27
C ALA A 5 -9.55 0.32 12.74
N ILE A 6 -10.10 -0.76 12.20
CA ILE A 6 -9.35 -1.72 11.39
C ILE A 6 -9.55 -1.34 9.93
N ARG A 7 -8.44 -1.18 9.21
CA ARG A 7 -8.40 -0.92 7.77
C ARG A 7 -7.76 -2.10 7.07
N ILE A 8 -8.42 -2.58 6.03
CA ILE A 8 -7.93 -3.66 5.16
C ILE A 8 -7.83 -3.07 3.76
N ILE A 9 -6.63 -3.15 3.20
CA ILE A 9 -6.39 -2.84 1.81
C ILE A 9 -6.64 -4.12 1.01
N ALA A 10 -7.51 -4.06 0.01
CA ALA A 10 -7.88 -5.20 -0.81
C ALA A 10 -7.83 -4.87 -2.30
N PHE A 11 -7.71 -5.92 -3.10
CA PHE A 11 -7.81 -5.85 -4.55
C PHE A 11 -8.89 -6.86 -4.98
N SER A 12 -9.92 -6.38 -5.65
CA SER A 12 -11.08 -7.18 -6.05
C SER A 12 -11.58 -6.75 -7.42
N GLN A 13 -12.29 -7.65 -8.12
CA GLN A 13 -13.14 -7.23 -9.22
C GLN A 13 -14.10 -6.15 -8.75
N CYS A 14 -14.46 -5.25 -9.66
CA CYS A 14 -15.38 -4.19 -9.36
C CYS A 14 -16.79 -4.73 -9.09
N ARG A 15 -17.25 -4.57 -7.85
CA ARG A 15 -18.56 -4.98 -7.33
C ARG A 15 -18.78 -4.39 -5.94
N ASP A 16 -19.99 -4.56 -5.42
CA ASP A 16 -20.25 -4.33 -4.01
C ASP A 16 -19.60 -5.45 -3.16
N ILE A 17 -18.94 -5.04 -2.07
CA ILE A 17 -18.24 -5.93 -1.15
C ILE A 17 -18.97 -5.92 0.18
N ASN A 18 -19.83 -6.91 0.38
CA ASN A 18 -20.52 -7.14 1.63
C ASN A 18 -19.72 -8.12 2.49
N SER A 19 -18.88 -7.57 3.36
CA SER A 19 -18.00 -8.38 4.21
C SER A 19 -18.14 -8.01 5.68
N THR A 20 -17.95 -9.03 6.52
CA THR A 20 -17.96 -8.91 7.98
C THR A 20 -16.58 -9.21 8.51
N LEU A 21 -16.12 -8.36 9.42
CA LEU A 21 -14.96 -8.61 10.23
C LEU A 21 -15.39 -9.38 11.48
N ARG A 22 -14.81 -10.57 11.71
CA ARG A 22 -14.94 -11.30 12.97
C ARG A 22 -13.64 -11.22 13.77
N THR A 23 -13.75 -10.73 14.99
CA THR A 23 -12.69 -10.74 16.00
C THR A 23 -12.97 -11.85 17.04
N SER A 24 -12.11 -12.01 18.05
CA SER A 24 -12.35 -12.95 19.15
C SER A 24 -13.55 -12.58 20.03
N THR A 25 -13.97 -11.31 20.02
CA THR A 25 -15.00 -10.79 20.94
C THR A 25 -16.21 -10.18 20.26
N SER A 26 -16.13 -9.84 18.97
CA SER A 26 -17.21 -9.16 18.26
C SER A 26 -17.13 -9.33 16.74
N ASN A 27 -18.28 -9.09 16.09
CA ASN A 27 -18.38 -8.92 14.65
C ASN A 27 -18.61 -7.45 14.32
N ALA A 28 -18.04 -6.98 13.22
CA ALA A 28 -18.23 -5.63 12.71
C ALA A 28 -18.44 -5.66 11.19
N ILE A 29 -19.39 -4.88 10.69
CA ILE A 29 -19.59 -4.72 9.25
C ILE A 29 -18.44 -3.88 8.69
N LEU A 30 -17.87 -4.31 7.57
CA LEU A 30 -16.85 -3.55 6.85
C LEU A 30 -17.50 -2.67 5.80
N ARG A 31 -17.19 -1.37 5.84
CA ARG A 31 -17.50 -0.46 4.74
C ARG A 31 -16.39 -0.53 3.73
N ALA A 32 -16.71 -0.99 2.51
CA ALA A 32 -15.76 -1.06 1.40
C ALA A 32 -15.91 0.16 0.50
N GLU A 33 -14.80 0.80 0.15
CA GLU A 33 -14.76 1.96 -0.74
C GLU A 33 -13.65 1.78 -1.78
N PRO A 34 -13.90 2.08 -3.07
CA PRO A 34 -12.85 2.06 -4.07
C PRO A 34 -11.84 3.18 -3.80
N VAL A 35 -10.55 2.85 -3.81
CA VAL A 35 -9.47 3.82 -3.52
C VAL A 35 -9.44 4.94 -4.56
N GLU A 36 -9.75 4.62 -5.82
CA GLU A 36 -9.83 5.58 -6.92
C GLU A 36 -11.16 6.37 -6.95
N GLY A 37 -12.00 6.22 -5.93
CA GLY A 37 -13.28 6.92 -5.77
C GLY A 37 -14.40 6.46 -6.69
N SER A 38 -14.13 5.51 -7.59
CA SER A 38 -15.13 4.92 -8.48
C SER A 38 -14.78 3.48 -8.82
N CYS A 39 -15.81 2.71 -9.12
CA CYS A 39 -15.71 1.30 -9.48
C CYS A 39 -16.59 1.04 -10.71
N PRO A 40 -16.02 0.74 -11.89
CA PRO A 40 -14.59 0.84 -12.23
C PRO A 40 -14.06 2.28 -12.13
N TRP A 41 -12.73 2.44 -12.14
CA TRP A 41 -12.14 3.77 -12.13
C TRP A 41 -12.46 4.53 -13.41
N LYS A 42 -13.00 5.76 -13.28
CA LYS A 42 -13.39 6.61 -14.42
C LYS A 42 -12.28 6.82 -15.46
N TRP A 43 -11.02 6.90 -15.03
CA TRP A 43 -9.86 7.14 -15.93
C TRP A 43 -9.21 5.86 -16.46
N ALA A 44 -9.70 4.69 -16.05
CA ALA A 44 -9.28 3.40 -16.57
C ALA A 44 -10.46 2.40 -16.58
N PRO A 45 -11.52 2.64 -17.36
CA PRO A 45 -12.76 1.85 -17.33
C PRO A 45 -12.57 0.38 -17.77
N THR A 46 -11.44 0.09 -18.43
CA THR A 46 -11.02 -1.26 -18.82
C THR A 46 -10.43 -2.05 -17.66
N CYS A 47 -9.99 -1.40 -16.58
CA CYS A 47 -9.52 -2.07 -15.36
C CYS A 47 -10.72 -2.62 -14.60
N LYS A 48 -10.97 -3.93 -14.76
CA LYS A 48 -12.08 -4.63 -14.09
C LYS A 48 -11.79 -4.97 -12.64
N TRP A 49 -10.52 -4.99 -12.26
CA TRP A 49 -10.10 -5.10 -10.87
C TRP A 49 -9.68 -3.74 -10.35
N VAL A 50 -10.13 -3.42 -9.14
CA VAL A 50 -9.88 -2.13 -8.48
C VAL A 50 -9.38 -2.31 -7.06
N ALA A 51 -8.75 -1.26 -6.54
CA ALA A 51 -8.30 -1.15 -5.17
C ALA A 51 -9.48 -0.80 -4.26
N PHE A 52 -9.58 -1.48 -3.11
CA PHE A 52 -10.58 -1.19 -2.09
C PHE A 52 -9.93 -0.92 -0.74
N MET A 53 -10.46 0.06 -0.02
CA MET A 53 -10.24 0.26 1.40
C MET A 53 -11.47 -0.24 2.16
N LEU A 54 -11.31 -1.26 2.99
CA LEU A 54 -12.35 -1.77 3.85
C LEU A 54 -12.11 -1.27 5.27
N THR A 55 -13.08 -0.57 5.86
CA THR A 55 -12.95 0.01 7.19
C THR A 55 -14.02 -0.53 8.14
N ALA A 56 -13.60 -1.00 9.31
CA ALA A 56 -14.48 -1.34 10.42
C ALA A 56 -14.12 -0.49 11.64
N ASN A 57 -15.10 0.23 12.17
CA ASN A 57 -14.96 0.96 13.43
C ASN A 57 -15.18 -0.02 14.60
N LEU A 58 -14.24 -0.04 15.55
CA LEU A 58 -14.37 -0.89 16.73
C LEU A 58 -15.16 -0.16 17.82
N THR A 59 -16.25 -0.76 18.29
CA THR A 59 -17.17 -0.16 19.26
C THR A 59 -16.65 -0.20 20.71
N GLN A 60 -15.52 -0.87 20.97
CA GLN A 60 -14.91 -0.98 22.29
C GLN A 60 -13.39 -0.88 22.19
N ARG A 61 -12.75 -0.28 23.22
CA ARG A 61 -11.28 -0.30 23.38
C ARG A 61 -10.83 -1.67 23.87
N HIS A 62 -10.92 -2.67 23.01
CA HIS A 62 -10.34 -3.98 23.28
C HIS A 62 -8.85 -3.99 22.93
N PRO A 63 -8.05 -4.88 23.54
CA PRO A 63 -6.72 -5.18 23.04
C PRO A 63 -6.81 -5.55 21.55
N ILE A 64 -5.95 -4.94 20.73
CA ILE A 64 -5.93 -5.16 19.28
C ILE A 64 -5.67 -6.65 19.03
N PRO A 65 -6.58 -7.38 18.35
CA PRO A 65 -6.39 -8.80 18.11
C PRO A 65 -5.19 -9.01 17.18
N LYS A 66 -4.40 -10.08 17.38
CA LYS A 66 -3.25 -10.40 16.51
C LYS A 66 -3.69 -10.81 15.10
N SER A 67 -4.86 -11.44 15.01
CA SER A 67 -5.48 -11.87 13.76
C SER A 67 -6.99 -11.66 13.81
N ILE A 68 -7.58 -11.53 12.63
CA ILE A 68 -9.00 -11.31 12.39
C ILE A 68 -9.45 -12.24 11.28
N PHE A 69 -10.74 -12.56 11.24
CA PHE A 69 -11.35 -13.26 10.13
C PHE A 69 -12.15 -12.28 9.28
N LEU A 70 -11.82 -12.21 8.00
CA LEU A 70 -12.65 -11.57 6.99
C LEU A 70 -13.63 -12.61 6.47
N LEU A 71 -14.93 -12.34 6.60
CA LEU A 71 -16.02 -13.18 6.14
C LEU A 71 -16.70 -12.49 4.96
N GLU A 72 -16.84 -13.18 3.84
CA GLU A 72 -17.57 -12.71 2.67
C GLU A 72 -18.35 -13.89 2.08
N GLU A 73 -19.68 -13.82 2.15
CA GLU A 73 -20.57 -14.92 1.77
C GLU A 73 -20.19 -16.22 2.50
N ASN A 74 -19.83 -17.28 1.76
CA ASN A 74 -19.39 -18.57 2.29
C ASN A 74 -17.85 -18.70 2.38
N ARG A 75 -17.11 -17.61 2.15
CA ARG A 75 -15.65 -17.59 2.17
C ARG A 75 -15.15 -16.90 3.45
N GLN A 76 -14.04 -17.41 3.98
CA GLN A 76 -13.35 -16.78 5.09
C GLN A 76 -11.84 -16.74 4.87
N ALA A 77 -11.21 -15.65 5.28
CA ALA A 77 -9.76 -15.49 5.26
C ALA A 77 -9.27 -14.96 6.60
N MET A 78 -8.21 -15.56 7.14
CA MET A 78 -7.55 -15.05 8.33
C MET A 78 -6.50 -14.02 7.93
N ILE A 79 -6.55 -12.83 8.52
CA ILE A 79 -5.66 -11.72 8.23
C ILE A 79 -4.91 -11.36 9.51
N ARG A 80 -3.59 -11.12 9.39
CA ARG A 80 -2.78 -10.60 10.50
C ARG A 80 -3.03 -9.11 10.66
N VAL A 81 -3.23 -8.68 11.90
CA VAL A 81 -3.43 -7.26 12.20
C VAL A 81 -2.09 -6.66 12.57
N HIS A 82 -1.80 -5.51 11.95
CA HIS A 82 -0.65 -4.69 12.29
C HIS A 82 -1.14 -3.40 12.91
N ARG A 83 -0.55 -3.02 14.05
CA ARG A 83 -0.81 -1.72 14.65
C ARG A 83 -0.12 -0.67 13.80
N MET A 84 -0.87 0.35 13.38
CA MET A 84 -0.29 1.52 12.73
C MET A 84 0.75 2.14 13.67
N PRO A 85 1.96 2.43 13.17
CA PRO A 85 3.00 2.97 14.03
C PRO A 85 2.64 4.40 14.48
N SER A 86 3.07 4.76 15.68
CA SER A 86 2.96 6.14 16.14
C SER A 86 3.88 7.03 15.32
N ALA A 87 3.38 8.20 14.91
CA ALA A 87 4.16 9.18 14.17
C ALA A 87 5.41 9.60 14.96
N ARG A 88 6.53 9.71 14.24
CA ARG A 88 7.85 10.19 14.66
C ARG A 88 8.23 11.37 13.78
N SER A 89 9.29 12.10 14.12
CA SER A 89 9.84 13.15 13.24
C SER A 89 10.36 12.56 11.92
N GLY A 90 10.50 13.43 10.91
CA GLY A 90 11.10 13.08 9.62
C GLY A 90 10.11 13.12 8.46
N LEU A 91 10.69 13.20 7.27
CA LEU A 91 10.00 13.11 5.98
C LEU A 91 10.29 11.75 5.38
N HIS A 92 9.25 10.95 5.17
CA HIS A 92 9.37 9.67 4.48
C HIS A 92 8.93 9.81 3.03
N VAL A 93 9.52 9.02 2.14
CA VAL A 93 9.19 9.01 0.71
C VAL A 93 8.66 7.63 0.33
N CYS A 94 7.49 7.60 -0.29
CA CYS A 94 6.84 6.39 -0.80
C CYS A 94 6.89 6.40 -2.32
N VAL A 95 7.57 5.40 -2.89
CA VAL A 95 7.65 5.18 -4.33
C VAL A 95 6.75 4.00 -4.70
N PRO A 96 5.79 4.14 -5.63
CA PRO A 96 4.90 3.06 -6.03
C PRO A 96 5.66 1.95 -6.76
N PRO A 97 5.02 0.82 -7.10
CA PRO A 97 5.72 -0.34 -7.62
C PRO A 97 6.44 -0.03 -8.93
N LEU A 98 7.75 -0.23 -8.94
CA LEU A 98 8.56 -0.15 -10.15
C LEU A 98 8.30 -1.37 -11.05
N TYR A 99 7.90 -1.11 -12.30
CA TYR A 99 7.64 -2.10 -13.33
C TYR A 99 8.58 -1.91 -14.52
N TRP A 100 9.19 -2.99 -14.99
CA TRP A 100 10.14 -3.04 -16.11
C TRP A 100 11.27 -2.00 -15.99
N TYR A 101 11.68 -1.67 -14.77
CA TYR A 101 12.58 -0.55 -14.52
C TYR A 101 14.05 -1.03 -14.44
N SER A 102 14.95 -0.33 -15.13
CA SER A 102 16.35 -0.77 -15.27
C SER A 102 17.41 0.30 -15.03
N ASP A 103 17.01 1.57 -14.89
CA ASP A 103 17.94 2.69 -14.71
C ASP A 103 18.42 2.82 -13.26
N TYR A 104 19.57 2.22 -12.97
CA TYR A 104 20.13 2.25 -11.63
C TYR A 104 20.71 3.62 -11.25
N VAL A 105 21.08 4.46 -12.23
CA VAL A 105 21.66 5.79 -11.98
C VAL A 105 20.57 6.73 -11.51
N ALA A 106 19.41 6.70 -12.18
CA ALA A 106 18.24 7.49 -11.77
C ALA A 106 17.77 7.14 -10.36
N ILE A 107 17.87 5.88 -9.92
CA ILE A 107 17.56 5.48 -8.52
C ILE A 107 18.50 6.13 -7.51
N ILE A 108 19.80 6.12 -7.81
CA ILE A 108 20.81 6.75 -6.95
C ILE A 108 20.52 8.26 -6.87
N GLN A 109 20.33 8.89 -8.02
CA GLN A 109 20.02 10.31 -8.11
C GLN A 109 18.76 10.66 -7.33
N PHE A 110 17.67 9.90 -7.50
CA PHE A 110 16.43 10.08 -6.77
C PHE A 110 16.64 10.04 -5.25
N ILE A 111 17.27 8.97 -4.75
CA ILE A 111 17.47 8.78 -3.31
C ILE A 111 18.36 9.90 -2.74
N GLU A 112 19.47 10.24 -3.40
CA GLU A 112 20.40 11.26 -2.88
C GLU A 112 19.79 12.66 -2.92
N ILE A 113 19.04 13.03 -3.97
CA ILE A 113 18.38 14.34 -4.03
C ILE A 113 17.32 14.46 -2.93
N TRP A 114 16.47 13.45 -2.75
CA TRP A 114 15.45 13.48 -1.69
C TRP A 114 16.08 13.51 -0.29
N LYS A 115 17.21 12.83 -0.08
CA LYS A 115 17.97 12.95 1.18
C LYS A 115 18.46 14.37 1.41
N LEU A 116 19.00 15.04 0.38
CA LEU A 116 19.39 16.45 0.47
C LEU A 116 18.21 17.37 0.80
N GLN A 117 17.00 16.99 0.39
CA GLN A 117 15.75 17.69 0.74
C GLN A 117 15.19 17.32 2.13
N GLY A 118 15.91 16.49 2.91
CA GLY A 118 15.54 16.13 4.27
C GLY A 118 14.70 14.86 4.39
N ALA A 119 14.57 14.06 3.33
CA ALA A 119 13.98 12.73 3.44
C ALA A 119 14.85 11.84 4.35
N SER A 120 14.22 11.27 5.38
CA SER A 120 14.87 10.42 6.37
C SER A 120 14.69 8.93 6.14
N HIS A 121 13.70 8.53 5.34
CA HIS A 121 13.44 7.12 5.02
C HIS A 121 12.68 6.97 3.71
N PHE A 122 12.91 5.87 3.00
CA PHE A 122 12.26 5.55 1.73
C PHE A 122 11.54 4.20 1.82
N TYR A 123 10.37 4.10 1.21
CA TYR A 123 9.68 2.85 0.96
C TYR A 123 9.61 2.69 -0.55
N ILE A 124 10.32 1.71 -1.10
CA ILE A 124 10.38 1.47 -2.54
C ILE A 124 9.71 0.14 -2.83
N TYR A 125 8.61 0.21 -3.58
CA TYR A 125 7.89 -0.96 -4.06
C TYR A 125 8.49 -1.39 -5.39
N TYR A 126 8.59 -2.70 -5.63
CA TYR A 126 9.05 -3.21 -6.93
C TYR A 126 8.28 -4.45 -7.34
N GLN A 127 8.00 -4.59 -8.64
CA GLN A 127 7.45 -5.81 -9.21
C GLN A 127 8.41 -6.44 -10.23
N SER A 128 8.94 -5.63 -11.15
CA SER A 128 9.90 -6.09 -12.16
C SER A 128 10.96 -5.04 -12.35
N ILE A 129 12.17 -5.33 -11.88
CA ILE A 129 13.33 -4.44 -11.96
C ILE A 129 14.57 -5.23 -12.37
N SER A 130 15.55 -4.56 -12.96
CA SER A 130 16.83 -5.20 -13.28
C SER A 130 17.56 -5.64 -12.00
N ARG A 131 18.41 -6.67 -12.13
CA ARG A 131 19.26 -7.13 -11.01
C ARG A 131 20.17 -6.03 -10.47
N VAL A 132 20.64 -5.14 -11.36
CA VAL A 132 21.49 -4.01 -11.00
C VAL A 132 20.72 -3.00 -10.13
N VAL A 133 19.51 -2.63 -10.54
CA VAL A 133 18.62 -1.77 -9.74
C VAL A 133 18.35 -2.38 -8.37
N LEU A 134 18.00 -3.67 -8.32
CA LEU A 134 17.73 -4.35 -7.04
C LEU A 134 18.97 -4.35 -6.12
N ASN A 135 20.17 -4.51 -6.67
CA ASN A 135 21.41 -4.45 -5.90
C ASN A 135 21.66 -3.05 -5.31
N VAL A 136 21.42 -2.00 -6.09
CA VAL A 136 21.52 -0.60 -5.61
C VAL A 136 20.54 -0.34 -4.48
N ILE A 137 19.26 -0.65 -4.67
CA ILE A 137 18.24 -0.45 -3.64
C ILE A 137 18.58 -1.25 -2.36
N ARG A 138 19.09 -2.49 -2.51
CA ARG A 138 19.57 -3.30 -1.37
C ARG A 138 20.76 -2.68 -0.64
N ALA A 139 21.64 -1.96 -1.34
CA ALA A 139 22.75 -1.26 -0.69
C ALA A 139 22.24 -0.14 0.23
N TYR A 140 21.22 0.61 -0.21
CA TYR A 140 20.54 1.60 0.64
C TYR A 140 19.73 0.97 1.77
N ALA A 141 19.10 -0.19 1.53
CA ALA A 141 18.37 -0.91 2.57
C ALA A 141 19.28 -1.40 3.69
N LYS A 142 20.50 -1.87 3.36
CA LYS A 142 21.52 -2.26 4.35
C LYS A 142 21.97 -1.09 5.24
N GLN A 143 21.88 0.14 4.75
CA GLN A 143 22.18 1.35 5.51
C GLN A 143 20.99 1.84 6.36
N GLY A 144 19.85 1.15 6.31
CA GLY A 144 18.62 1.57 6.99
C GLY A 144 17.89 2.73 6.31
N ILE A 145 18.28 3.12 5.09
CA ILE A 145 17.69 4.26 4.36
C ILE A 145 16.42 3.85 3.61
N VAL A 146 16.38 2.62 3.08
CA VAL A 146 15.28 2.10 2.26
C VAL A 146 14.66 0.87 2.89
N THR A 147 13.34 0.85 3.00
CA THR A 147 12.55 -0.38 3.11
C THR A 147 12.16 -0.82 1.70
N ILE A 148 12.49 -2.06 1.34
CA ILE A 148 12.13 -2.64 0.04
C ILE A 148 10.85 -3.46 0.20
N ILE A 149 9.84 -3.22 -0.66
CA ILE A 149 8.58 -3.96 -0.66
C ILE A 149 8.43 -4.66 -2.00
N GLU A 150 8.35 -5.99 -1.97
CA GLU A 150 8.04 -6.78 -3.17
C GLU A 150 6.54 -6.72 -3.45
N TRP A 151 6.17 -6.12 -4.58
CA TRP A 151 4.80 -6.01 -5.07
C TRP A 151 4.46 -7.20 -5.96
N ARG A 152 3.95 -8.26 -5.34
CA ARG A 152 3.75 -9.55 -6.00
C ARG A 152 2.54 -9.56 -6.92
N LEU A 153 2.65 -10.35 -7.98
CA LEU A 153 1.49 -10.73 -8.80
C LEU A 153 0.49 -11.54 -7.96
N VAL A 154 -0.79 -11.36 -8.25
CA VAL A 154 -1.89 -12.08 -7.59
C VAL A 154 -2.34 -13.27 -8.44
N PRO A 155 -2.96 -14.31 -7.84
CA PRO A 155 -3.44 -15.48 -8.57
C PRO A 155 -4.32 -15.10 -9.77
N ARG A 156 -4.09 -15.75 -10.92
CA ARG A 156 -4.89 -15.51 -12.13
C ARG A 156 -6.34 -15.94 -11.91
N SER A 157 -7.25 -15.23 -12.56
CA SER A 157 -8.69 -15.54 -12.61
C SER A 157 -9.18 -15.43 -14.05
N THR A 158 -10.48 -15.72 -14.30
CA THR A 158 -11.11 -15.57 -15.63
C THR A 158 -10.83 -14.20 -16.26
N ILE A 159 -10.88 -13.14 -15.44
CA ILE A 159 -10.38 -11.82 -15.82
C ILE A 159 -9.06 -11.62 -15.09
N ASP A 160 -7.93 -11.65 -15.78
CA ASP A 160 -6.61 -11.61 -15.14
C ASP A 160 -6.42 -10.32 -14.32
N PRO A 161 -6.39 -10.39 -12.97
CA PRO A 161 -6.18 -9.23 -12.11
C PRO A 161 -4.86 -8.49 -12.39
N ASN A 162 -3.84 -9.20 -12.86
CA ASN A 162 -2.52 -8.64 -13.09
C ASN A 162 -2.49 -7.65 -14.26
N ARG A 163 -3.52 -7.64 -15.13
CA ARG A 163 -3.69 -6.61 -16.15
C ARG A 163 -4.11 -5.26 -15.57
N SER A 164 -4.82 -5.26 -14.45
CA SER A 164 -5.28 -4.03 -13.77
C SER A 164 -4.29 -3.59 -12.69
N ILE A 165 -3.59 -4.53 -12.04
CA ILE A 165 -2.68 -4.23 -10.91
C ILE A 165 -1.53 -3.29 -11.30
N TYR A 166 -1.08 -3.33 -12.55
CA TYR A 166 -0.07 -2.41 -13.05
C TYR A 166 -0.49 -0.94 -12.84
N ARG A 167 -1.73 -0.62 -13.22
CA ARG A 167 -2.24 0.77 -13.19
C ARG A 167 -2.88 1.12 -11.84
N ILE A 168 -3.67 0.22 -11.28
CA ILE A 168 -4.41 0.47 -10.02
C ILE A 168 -3.55 0.18 -8.78
N GLY A 169 -2.49 -0.63 -8.92
CA GLY A 169 -1.59 -0.94 -7.83
C GLY A 169 -0.76 0.24 -7.34
N HIS A 170 -0.59 1.30 -8.14
CA HIS A 170 0.09 2.53 -7.70
C HIS A 170 -0.62 3.17 -6.50
N SER A 171 -1.92 3.47 -6.63
CA SER A 171 -2.73 4.04 -5.54
C SER A 171 -2.80 3.13 -4.32
N LEU A 172 -2.91 1.81 -4.56
CA LEU A 172 -2.95 0.80 -3.50
C LEU A 172 -1.64 0.78 -2.70
N ALA A 173 -0.49 0.81 -3.38
CA ALA A 173 0.83 0.83 -2.76
C ALA A 173 1.10 2.13 -2.00
N HIS A 174 0.65 3.28 -2.50
CA HIS A 174 0.72 4.54 -1.76
C HIS A 174 -0.08 4.50 -0.45
N ASN A 175 -1.28 3.93 -0.48
CA ASN A 175 -2.09 3.74 0.74
C ASN A 175 -1.42 2.76 1.71
N ASP A 176 -0.89 1.65 1.22
CA ASP A 176 -0.14 0.68 2.03
C ASP A 176 1.10 1.33 2.66
N CYS A 177 1.85 2.14 1.89
CA CYS A 177 3.01 2.85 2.39
C CYS A 177 2.66 3.87 3.48
N LEU A 178 1.59 4.63 3.29
CA LEU A 178 1.11 5.60 4.28
C LEU A 178 0.76 4.91 5.61
N LEU A 179 0.14 3.72 5.57
CA LEU A 179 -0.19 2.95 6.77
C LEU A 179 1.04 2.29 7.43
N ARG A 180 2.11 2.04 6.68
CA ARG A 180 3.39 1.49 7.17
C ARG A 180 4.31 2.56 7.75
N SER A 181 4.27 3.74 7.18
CA SER A 181 5.17 4.83 7.54
C SER A 181 4.88 5.35 8.94
N ASN A 182 5.95 5.62 9.69
CA ASN A 182 5.89 6.34 10.95
C ASN A 182 6.48 7.75 10.85
N GLY A 183 6.75 8.26 9.65
CA GLY A 183 7.23 9.62 9.43
C GLY A 183 6.14 10.65 9.75
N ARG A 184 6.52 11.83 10.20
CA ARG A 184 5.59 12.94 10.45
C ARG A 184 4.98 13.44 9.15
N PHE A 185 5.80 13.46 8.11
CA PHE A 185 5.41 13.81 6.76
C PHE A 185 5.72 12.63 5.83
N VAL A 186 4.87 12.43 4.84
CA VAL A 186 5.04 11.39 3.83
C VAL A 186 4.81 12.00 2.46
N ALA A 187 5.82 11.93 1.59
CA ALA A 187 5.70 12.25 0.18
C ALA A 187 5.32 10.99 -0.61
N LEU A 188 4.29 11.07 -1.44
CA LEU A 188 3.88 10.03 -2.37
C LEU A 188 4.31 10.48 -3.76
N VAL A 189 5.35 9.88 -4.33
CA VAL A 189 5.99 10.37 -5.56
C VAL A 189 6.49 9.22 -6.42
N ASP A 190 6.45 9.40 -7.74
CA ASP A 190 7.13 8.51 -8.67
C ASP A 190 8.65 8.72 -8.63
N ILE A 191 9.43 7.78 -9.18
CA ILE A 191 10.90 7.77 -9.07
C ILE A 191 11.59 8.89 -9.88
N ASP A 192 10.87 9.51 -10.80
CA ASP A 192 11.29 10.62 -11.65
C ASP A 192 10.74 11.97 -11.17
N GLU A 193 10.06 12.01 -10.02
CA GLU A 193 9.48 13.22 -9.46
C GLU A 193 10.35 13.85 -8.34
N PHE A 194 10.50 15.17 -8.42
CA PHE A 194 11.24 15.99 -7.46
C PHE A 194 10.42 17.21 -7.05
N ILE A 195 10.46 17.56 -5.77
CA ILE A 195 9.88 18.81 -5.28
C ILE A 195 10.97 19.88 -5.29
N ILE A 196 10.81 20.90 -6.12
CA ILE A 196 11.75 22.02 -6.22
C ILE A 196 11.10 23.25 -5.57
N PRO A 197 11.67 23.77 -4.45
CA PRO A 197 11.21 25.02 -3.86
C PRO A 197 11.35 26.18 -4.84
N LYS A 198 10.40 27.12 -4.79
CA LYS A 198 10.49 28.38 -5.54
C LYS A 198 11.43 29.37 -4.86
#